data_AF-A0A9D9G141-F1
#
_entry.id   AF-A0A9D9G141-F1
#
_cell.length_a   1.000
_cell.length_b   1.000
_cell.length_c   1.000
_cell.angle_alpha   90.00
_cell.angle_beta   90.00
_cell.angle_gamma   90.00
#
_symmetry.space_group_name_H-M   'P 1'
#
loop_
_entity.id
_entity.type
_entity.pdbx_description
1 polymer ?
#
loop_
_entity_poly.entity_id
_entity_poly.type
_entity_poly.pdbx_seq_one_letter_code
_entity_poly.pdbx_strand_id
1 'polypeptide(L)'
;MYKLNAPVETKIEIKKSIFIANLIPVASIQEAQDALKSVSKKYYDATHNCYSYIIGKDATIYKYFDDGEPSQTAGIVIYNCLQKNNLTDVICIVTRYFGGIKLGAGGLVRAYANAASEAVNAASISEIIEYASLVIEFDYTYTTQVLKLLASEEKVAQEYKENVKLEFKIPTSKIEAYKADLINLTNGTVKIH
;
A
#
# COMPACT_ATOMS: atom_id res chain seq x y z
N MET A 1 4.17 -2.56 -2.01
CA MET A 1 3.05 -1.71 -1.52
C MET A 1 2.83 -2.01 -0.05
N TYR A 2 2.13 -1.15 0.66
CA TYR A 2 1.89 -1.28 2.09
C TYR A 2 0.40 -1.14 2.40
N LYS A 3 -0.04 -1.82 3.45
CA LYS A 3 -1.39 -1.67 4.04
C LYS A 3 -1.30 -1.24 5.50
N LEU A 4 -2.37 -0.65 6.00
CA LEU A 4 -2.51 -0.36 7.43
C LEU A 4 -2.89 -1.63 8.22
N ASN A 5 -2.35 -1.73 9.43
CA ASN A 5 -2.69 -2.80 10.37
C ASN A 5 -3.87 -2.43 11.29
N ALA A 6 -4.07 -1.13 11.54
CA ALA A 6 -5.11 -0.59 12.39
C ALA A 6 -5.40 0.86 11.99
N PRO A 7 -6.60 1.40 12.29
CA PRO A 7 -6.88 2.81 12.09
C PRO A 7 -6.01 3.68 13.00
N VAL A 8 -5.66 4.88 12.53
CA VAL A 8 -4.94 5.89 13.30
C VAL A 8 -5.61 7.26 13.16
N GLU A 9 -5.62 8.01 14.27
CA GLU A 9 -6.12 9.37 14.32
C GLU A 9 -5.00 10.31 14.81
N THR A 10 -4.75 11.39 14.08
CA THR A 10 -3.82 12.44 14.48
C THR A 10 -4.49 13.81 14.38
N LYS A 11 -3.99 14.77 15.16
CA LYS A 11 -4.51 16.13 15.20
C LYS A 11 -3.37 17.13 15.12
N ILE A 12 -3.53 18.13 14.26
CA ILE A 12 -2.65 19.30 14.19
C ILE A 12 -3.47 20.59 14.25
N GLU A 13 -2.85 21.66 14.71
CA GLU A 13 -3.44 23.00 14.73
C GLU A 13 -2.56 23.98 13.93
N ILE A 14 -3.16 24.70 12.99
CA ILE A 14 -2.48 25.68 12.14
C ILE A 14 -3.32 26.95 12.09
N LYS A 15 -2.77 28.05 12.62
CA LYS A 15 -3.44 29.37 12.70
C LYS A 15 -4.88 29.24 13.23
N LYS A 16 -5.04 28.58 14.39
CA LYS A 16 -6.32 28.28 15.06
C LYS A 16 -7.26 27.32 14.32
N SER A 17 -6.95 26.93 13.08
CA SER A 17 -7.70 25.89 12.39
C SER A 17 -7.21 24.54 12.87
N ILE A 18 -8.13 23.63 13.18
CA ILE A 18 -7.82 22.28 13.62
C ILE A 18 -7.99 21.34 12.44
N PHE A 19 -7.03 20.45 12.22
CA PHE A 19 -7.08 19.39 11.24
C PHE A 19 -6.93 18.05 11.95
N ILE A 20 -7.91 17.17 11.79
CA ILE A 20 -7.92 15.82 12.38
C ILE A 20 -7.88 14.82 11.23
N ALA A 21 -6.78 14.08 11.11
CA ALA A 21 -6.61 13.09 10.08
C ALA A 21 -6.96 11.70 10.63
N ASN A 22 -7.95 11.06 10.01
CA ASN A 22 -8.34 9.67 10.27
C ASN A 22 -7.84 8.84 9.08
N LEU A 23 -6.86 7.97 9.33
CA LEU A 23 -6.33 7.05 8.33
C LEU A 23 -6.78 5.63 8.70
N ILE A 24 -7.58 5.01 7.83
CA ILE A 24 -8.37 3.82 8.16
C ILE A 24 -8.14 2.75 7.08
N PRO A 25 -7.83 1.49 7.44
CA PRO A 25 -7.77 0.39 6.49
C PRO A 25 -9.16 0.07 5.94
N VAL A 26 -9.27 -0.07 4.61
CA VAL A 26 -10.52 -0.41 3.91
C VAL A 26 -10.22 -1.27 2.69
N ALA A 27 -10.93 -2.39 2.53
CA ALA A 27 -10.71 -3.33 1.43
C ALA A 27 -11.65 -3.10 0.23
N SER A 28 -12.62 -2.19 0.36
CA SER A 28 -13.65 -1.96 -0.66
C SER A 28 -14.17 -0.53 -0.66
N ILE A 29 -14.79 -0.12 -1.78
CA ILE A 29 -15.46 1.19 -1.90
C ILE A 29 -16.56 1.31 -0.84
N GLN A 30 -17.26 0.22 -0.54
CA GLN A 30 -18.31 0.20 0.47
C GLN A 30 -17.75 0.49 1.86
N GLU A 31 -16.65 -0.17 2.26
CA GLU A 31 -15.97 0.10 3.53
C GLU A 31 -15.44 1.54 3.61
N ALA A 32 -14.89 2.07 2.50
CA ALA A 32 -14.46 3.47 2.43
C ALA A 32 -15.62 4.44 2.66
N GLN A 33 -16.79 4.17 2.06
CA GLN A 33 -18.00 4.97 2.27
C GLN A 33 -18.52 4.87 3.71
N ASP A 34 -18.47 3.70 4.33
CA ASP A 34 -18.95 3.50 5.69
C ASP A 34 -18.01 4.13 6.72
N ALA A 35 -16.69 4.07 6.49
CA ALA A 35 -15.70 4.83 7.24
C ALA A 35 -15.95 6.34 7.13
N LEU A 36 -16.19 6.85 5.93
CA LEU A 36 -16.52 8.26 5.71
C LEU A 36 -17.79 8.67 6.46
N LYS A 37 -18.87 7.89 6.39
CA LYS A 37 -20.11 8.16 7.13
C LYS A 37 -19.86 8.18 8.64
N SER A 38 -19.07 7.25 9.15
CA SER A 38 -18.75 7.16 10.58
C SER A 38 -17.98 8.40 11.06
N VAL A 39 -16.93 8.80 10.33
CA VAL A 39 -16.12 9.98 10.65
C VAL A 39 -16.94 11.26 10.50
N SER A 40 -17.71 11.42 9.42
CA SER A 40 -18.59 12.58 9.23
C SER A 40 -19.68 12.67 10.31
N LYS A 41 -20.17 11.54 10.83
CA LYS A 41 -21.11 11.54 11.96
C LYS A 41 -20.41 11.93 13.27
N LYS A 42 -19.17 11.47 13.48
CA LYS A 42 -18.34 11.83 14.65
C LYS A 42 -18.04 13.33 14.68
N TYR A 43 -17.75 13.92 13.52
CA TYR A 43 -17.44 15.34 13.35
C TYR A 43 -18.52 16.06 12.52
N TYR A 44 -19.77 15.94 12.97
CA TYR A 44 -20.95 16.45 12.23
C TYR A 44 -20.96 17.97 12.06
N ASP A 45 -20.24 18.70 12.92
CA ASP A 45 -20.12 20.15 12.95
C ASP A 45 -18.82 20.67 12.31
N ALA A 46 -18.05 19.78 11.67
CA ALA A 46 -16.84 20.16 10.95
C ALA A 46 -17.15 21.13 9.80
N THR A 47 -16.17 21.97 9.48
CA THR A 47 -16.25 22.85 8.31
C THR A 47 -16.14 22.06 7.01
N HIS A 48 -15.18 21.12 6.95
CA HIS A 48 -14.93 20.26 5.80
C HIS A 48 -14.43 18.88 6.26
N ASN A 49 -14.82 17.83 5.56
CA ASN A 49 -14.33 16.46 5.66
C ASN A 49 -13.75 16.02 4.30
N CYS A 50 -12.58 16.58 3.97
CA CYS A 50 -11.88 16.23 2.74
C CYS A 50 -11.29 14.84 2.86
N TYR A 51 -11.28 14.06 1.77
CA TYR A 51 -10.78 12.69 1.84
C TYR A 51 -10.12 12.21 0.56
N SER A 52 -9.35 11.13 0.68
CA SER A 52 -8.97 10.29 -0.44
C SER A 52 -8.91 8.82 -0.01
N TYR A 53 -9.23 7.91 -0.92
CA TYR A 53 -8.94 6.49 -0.75
C TYR A 53 -8.16 5.95 -1.94
N ILE A 54 -7.39 4.89 -1.68
CA ILE A 54 -6.69 4.06 -2.67
C ILE A 54 -6.99 2.60 -2.29
N ILE A 55 -7.52 1.82 -3.22
CA ILE A 55 -7.98 0.45 -2.98
C ILE A 55 -7.49 -0.46 -4.10
N GLY A 56 -7.20 -1.70 -3.73
CA GLY A 56 -6.89 -2.79 -4.63
C GLY A 56 -5.40 -3.05 -4.75
N LYS A 57 -5.09 -4.26 -5.23
CA LYS A 57 -3.71 -4.77 -5.31
C LYS A 57 -2.79 -3.86 -6.12
N ASP A 58 -3.27 -3.22 -7.17
CA ASP A 58 -2.48 -2.35 -8.05
C ASP A 58 -2.69 -0.86 -7.77
N ALA A 59 -3.37 -0.51 -6.66
CA ALA A 59 -3.73 0.86 -6.29
C ALA A 59 -4.52 1.64 -7.39
N THR A 60 -5.30 0.92 -8.21
CA THR A 60 -5.99 1.49 -9.39
C THR A 60 -7.36 2.11 -9.07
N ILE A 61 -7.98 1.73 -7.95
CA ILE A 61 -9.27 2.27 -7.52
C ILE A 61 -9.01 3.39 -6.52
N TYR A 62 -9.07 4.63 -6.98
CA TYR A 62 -8.84 5.79 -6.12
C TYR A 62 -9.90 6.87 -6.30
N LYS A 63 -10.04 7.70 -5.28
CA LYS A 63 -10.84 8.93 -5.33
C LYS A 63 -10.22 9.95 -4.41
N TYR A 64 -10.42 11.22 -4.73
CA TYR A 64 -10.17 12.33 -3.83
C TYR A 64 -11.33 13.32 -3.88
N PHE A 65 -11.57 14.02 -2.77
CA PHE A 65 -12.66 14.98 -2.65
C PHE A 65 -12.27 16.12 -1.72
N ASP A 66 -12.44 17.36 -2.20
CA ASP A 66 -12.09 18.59 -1.48
C ASP A 66 -13.20 19.07 -0.52
N ASP A 67 -14.41 18.49 -0.55
CA ASP A 67 -15.52 18.81 0.35
C ASP A 67 -15.79 20.32 0.58
N GLY A 68 -15.78 21.11 -0.50
CA GLY A 68 -16.03 22.56 -0.44
C GLY A 68 -14.79 23.41 -0.13
N GLU A 69 -13.63 22.81 0.14
CA GLU A 69 -12.36 23.52 0.04
C GLU A 69 -12.12 23.98 -1.41
N PRO A 70 -11.27 25.01 -1.63
CA PRO A 70 -10.84 25.37 -2.96
C PRO A 70 -10.26 24.18 -3.71
N SER A 71 -10.59 24.07 -5.00
CA SER A 71 -10.18 22.97 -5.87
C SER A 71 -8.68 22.68 -5.75
N GLN A 72 -8.34 21.40 -5.62
CA GLN A 72 -6.98 20.87 -5.56
C GLN A 72 -6.16 21.32 -4.33
N THR A 73 -6.83 21.74 -3.25
CA THR A 73 -6.14 22.14 -2.01
C THR A 73 -6.17 21.10 -0.91
N ALA A 74 -7.02 20.07 -0.99
CA ALA A 74 -7.19 19.09 0.07
C ALA A 74 -7.17 17.64 -0.42
N GLY A 75 -8.19 17.18 -1.13
CA GLY A 75 -8.35 15.78 -1.54
C GLY A 75 -7.17 15.25 -2.33
N ILE A 76 -6.74 15.96 -3.39
CA ILE A 76 -5.59 15.53 -4.21
C ILE A 76 -4.29 15.54 -3.39
N VAL A 77 -4.17 16.43 -2.42
CA VAL A 77 -3.00 16.51 -1.54
C VAL A 77 -2.94 15.29 -0.63
N ILE A 78 -4.08 14.88 -0.09
CA ILE A 78 -4.22 13.64 0.69
C ILE A 78 -3.85 12.44 -0.20
N TYR A 79 -4.41 12.34 -1.40
CA TYR A 79 -4.11 11.27 -2.36
C TYR A 79 -2.60 11.16 -2.64
N ASN A 80 -1.95 12.28 -2.98
CA ASN A 80 -0.52 12.31 -3.27
C ASN A 80 0.32 11.84 -2.07
N CYS A 81 -0.12 12.14 -0.84
CA CYS A 81 0.53 11.64 0.37
C CYS A 81 0.44 10.12 0.48
N LEU A 82 -0.75 9.54 0.26
CA LEU A 82 -0.95 8.09 0.29
C LEU A 82 -0.14 7.38 -0.81
N GLN A 83 -0.20 7.92 -2.03
CA GLN A 83 0.50 7.38 -3.20
C GLN A 83 2.02 7.43 -3.01
N LYS A 84 2.58 8.54 -2.54
CA LYS A 84 4.02 8.68 -2.28
C LYS A 84 4.53 7.65 -1.26
N ASN A 85 3.67 7.25 -0.32
CA ASN A 85 3.99 6.23 0.69
C ASN A 85 3.64 4.80 0.23
N ASN A 86 3.28 4.60 -1.04
CA ASN A 86 2.91 3.30 -1.62
C ASN A 86 1.81 2.57 -0.82
N LEU A 87 0.87 3.31 -0.25
CA LEU A 87 -0.25 2.77 0.52
C LEU A 87 -1.40 2.37 -0.41
N THR A 88 -2.04 1.25 -0.10
CA THR A 88 -3.30 0.80 -0.70
C THR A 88 -4.22 0.24 0.39
N ASP A 89 -5.45 -0.08 0.01
CA ASP A 89 -6.54 -0.54 0.88
C ASP A 89 -6.73 0.39 2.08
N VAL A 90 -6.84 1.69 1.79
CA VAL A 90 -6.85 2.75 2.79
C VAL A 90 -7.72 3.93 2.38
N ILE A 91 -8.38 4.54 3.36
CA ILE A 91 -8.99 5.87 3.25
C ILE A 91 -8.34 6.80 4.27
N CYS A 92 -8.04 8.03 3.85
CA CYS A 92 -7.63 9.13 4.71
C CYS A 92 -8.68 10.23 4.64
N ILE A 93 -9.24 10.59 5.79
CA ILE A 93 -10.24 11.64 5.94
C ILE A 93 -9.64 12.71 6.84
N VAL A 94 -9.48 13.92 6.32
CA VAL A 94 -9.00 15.07 7.08
C VAL A 94 -10.17 15.99 7.37
N THR A 95 -10.63 15.94 8.62
CA THR A 95 -11.66 16.82 9.18
C THR A 95 -11.03 18.16 9.54
N ARG A 96 -11.61 19.26 9.05
CA ARG A 96 -11.17 20.61 9.34
C ARG A 96 -12.22 21.39 10.13
N TYR A 97 -11.78 22.05 11.19
CA TYR A 97 -12.51 23.13 11.85
C TYR A 97 -11.84 24.46 11.54
N PHE A 98 -12.59 25.40 10.95
CA PHE A 98 -12.06 26.72 10.60
C PHE A 98 -11.81 27.59 11.85
N GLY A 99 -10.58 28.08 12.00
CA GLY A 99 -10.14 28.87 13.15
C GLY A 99 -10.34 30.39 13.06
N GLY A 100 -11.11 30.88 12.09
CA GLY A 100 -11.29 32.32 11.86
C GLY A 100 -10.19 33.02 11.06
N ILE A 101 -9.07 32.34 10.77
CA ILE A 101 -7.94 32.88 10.00
C ILE A 101 -7.80 32.14 8.66
N LYS A 102 -7.95 32.85 7.54
CA LYS A 102 -7.77 32.29 6.20
C LYS A 102 -6.31 31.87 5.98
N LEU A 103 -6.10 30.64 5.52
CA LEU A 103 -4.76 30.11 5.20
C LEU A 103 -4.29 30.46 3.78
N GLY A 104 -5.22 30.79 2.87
CA GLY A 104 -4.96 30.86 1.43
C GLY A 104 -4.69 29.48 0.82
N ALA A 105 -4.74 29.38 -0.51
CA ALA A 105 -4.63 28.09 -1.22
C ALA A 105 -3.34 27.33 -0.87
N GLY A 106 -2.18 28.00 -0.94
CA GLY A 106 -0.91 27.38 -0.58
C GLY A 106 -0.79 27.01 0.91
N GLY A 107 -1.49 27.71 1.80
CA GLY A 107 -1.55 27.36 3.22
C GLY A 107 -2.41 26.13 3.48
N LEU A 108 -3.52 25.96 2.75
CA LEU A 108 -4.35 24.76 2.80
C LEU A 108 -3.61 23.54 2.30
N VAL A 109 -2.95 23.65 1.14
CA VAL A 109 -2.13 22.55 0.59
C VAL A 109 -1.11 22.05 1.62
N ARG A 110 -0.38 22.96 2.27
CA ARG A 110 0.57 22.56 3.32
C ARG A 110 -0.10 21.97 4.56
N ALA A 111 -1.25 22.49 4.96
CA ALA A 111 -1.98 21.99 6.13
C ALA A 111 -2.49 20.55 5.90
N TYR A 112 -3.15 20.28 4.77
CA TYR A 112 -3.63 18.93 4.43
C TYR A 112 -2.47 17.95 4.22
N ALA A 113 -1.38 18.38 3.57
CA ALA A 113 -0.19 17.56 3.42
C ALA A 113 0.40 17.16 4.78
N ASN A 114 0.54 18.12 5.69
CA ASN A 114 1.05 17.85 7.04
C ASN A 114 0.12 16.91 7.81
N ALA A 115 -1.20 17.16 7.80
CA ALA A 115 -2.15 16.32 8.52
C ALA A 115 -2.12 14.86 8.01
N ALA A 116 -2.14 14.66 6.70
CA ALA A 116 -2.04 13.32 6.11
C ALA A 116 -0.69 12.66 6.43
N SER A 117 0.42 13.40 6.34
CA SER A 117 1.75 12.87 6.62
C SER A 117 1.92 12.46 8.08
N GLU A 118 1.39 13.24 9.03
CA GLU A 118 1.41 12.90 10.45
C GLU A 118 0.65 11.60 10.71
N ALA A 119 -0.51 11.41 10.08
CA ALA A 119 -1.27 10.16 10.19
C ALA A 119 -0.50 8.96 9.61
N VAL A 120 0.14 9.12 8.44
CA VAL A 120 0.96 8.06 7.84
C VAL A 120 2.17 7.72 8.72
N ASN A 121 2.85 8.72 9.28
CA ASN A 121 4.00 8.52 10.16
C ASN A 121 3.62 7.82 11.48
N ALA A 122 2.41 8.06 11.99
CA ALA A 122 1.89 7.42 13.19
C ALA A 122 1.30 6.02 12.93
N ALA A 123 1.10 5.62 11.67
CA ALA A 123 0.46 4.37 11.31
C ALA A 123 1.40 3.16 11.48
N SER A 124 0.85 2.06 11.99
CA SER A 124 1.48 0.75 11.85
C SER A 124 1.14 0.19 10.46
N ILE A 125 2.16 0.00 9.63
CA ILE A 125 2.01 -0.51 8.26
C ILE A 125 2.74 -1.84 8.07
N SER A 126 2.23 -2.65 7.17
CA SER A 126 2.85 -3.91 6.76
C SER A 126 2.98 -3.98 5.24
N GLU A 127 4.10 -4.53 4.78
CA GLU A 127 4.36 -4.74 3.36
C GLU A 127 3.43 -5.82 2.79
N ILE A 128 2.95 -5.57 1.58
CA ILE A 128 2.22 -6.54 0.77
C ILE A 128 3.23 -7.17 -0.19
N ILE A 129 3.46 -8.47 -0.01
CA ILE A 129 4.33 -9.27 -0.86
C ILE A 129 3.45 -10.26 -1.63
N GLU A 130 3.44 -10.11 -2.95
CA GLU A 130 2.84 -11.11 -3.84
C GLU A 130 3.83 -12.24 -4.09
N TYR A 131 3.32 -13.46 -4.05
CA TYR A 131 4.08 -14.67 -4.35
C TYR A 131 3.52 -15.32 -5.60
N ALA A 132 4.41 -15.92 -6.39
CA ALA A 132 4.05 -16.83 -7.47
C ALA A 132 4.78 -18.16 -7.31
N SER A 133 4.26 -19.19 -7.98
CA SER A 133 4.87 -20.52 -8.00
C SER A 133 5.94 -20.56 -9.10
N LEU A 134 7.14 -21.02 -8.73
CA LEU A 134 8.21 -21.33 -9.64
C LEU A 134 8.40 -22.85 -9.67
N VAL A 135 8.05 -23.47 -10.79
CA VAL A 135 8.21 -24.91 -11.01
C VAL A 135 9.39 -25.13 -11.95
N ILE A 136 10.36 -25.93 -11.51
CA ILE A 136 11.60 -26.19 -12.22
C ILE A 136 11.87 -27.68 -12.33
N GLU A 137 12.42 -28.11 -13.47
CA GLU A 137 12.87 -29.48 -13.72
C GLU A 137 14.31 -29.45 -14.24
N PHE A 138 15.21 -30.20 -13.62
CA PHE A 138 16.65 -30.19 -13.92
C PHE A 138 17.33 -31.51 -13.53
N ASP A 139 18.56 -31.71 -14.02
CA ASP A 139 19.37 -32.91 -13.76
C ASP A 139 19.90 -32.98 -12.31
N TYR A 140 20.03 -34.19 -11.76
CA TYR A 140 20.46 -34.42 -10.38
C TYR A 140 21.79 -33.75 -10.01
N THR A 141 22.71 -33.57 -10.97
CA THR A 141 24.02 -32.92 -10.77
C THR A 141 23.91 -31.50 -10.19
N TYR A 142 22.80 -30.80 -10.46
CA TYR A 142 22.58 -29.42 -10.01
C TYR A 142 21.83 -29.30 -8.68
N THR A 143 21.34 -30.40 -8.10
CA THR A 143 20.44 -30.41 -6.93
C THR A 143 20.94 -29.55 -5.77
N THR A 144 22.18 -29.76 -5.33
CA THR A 144 22.75 -29.01 -4.20
C THR A 144 22.83 -27.51 -4.48
N GLN A 145 23.15 -27.14 -5.71
CA GLN A 145 23.32 -25.74 -6.11
C GLN A 145 21.97 -25.04 -6.22
N VAL A 146 20.96 -25.70 -6.81
CA VAL A 146 19.58 -25.18 -6.90
C VAL A 146 18.95 -25.02 -5.51
N LEU A 147 19.06 -26.02 -4.65
CA LEU A 147 18.53 -25.93 -3.28
C LEU A 147 19.22 -24.82 -2.48
N LYS A 148 20.52 -24.59 -2.70
CA LYS A 148 21.24 -23.48 -2.08
C LYS A 148 20.78 -22.12 -2.60
N LEU A 149 20.55 -21.99 -3.91
CA LEU A 149 20.07 -20.75 -4.52
C LEU A 149 18.67 -20.34 -3.98
N LEU A 150 17.79 -21.33 -3.80
CA LEU A 150 16.41 -21.13 -3.35
C LEU A 150 16.22 -21.38 -1.85
N ALA A 151 17.31 -21.39 -1.06
CA ALA A 151 17.25 -21.76 0.36
C ALA A 151 16.41 -20.81 1.23
N SER A 152 16.27 -19.54 0.81
CA SER A 152 15.43 -18.55 1.49
C SER A 152 13.95 -18.64 1.13
N GLU A 153 13.60 -19.45 0.13
CA GLU A 153 12.27 -19.54 -0.43
C GLU A 153 11.56 -20.82 0.04
N GLU A 154 10.23 -20.76 0.12
CA GLU A 154 9.44 -21.88 0.63
C GLU A 154 9.31 -22.95 -0.46
N LYS A 155 9.83 -24.15 -0.20
CA LYS A 155 9.65 -25.32 -1.07
C LYS A 155 8.26 -25.92 -0.86
N VAL A 156 7.45 -25.92 -1.92
CA VAL A 156 6.04 -26.39 -1.90
C VAL A 156 5.95 -27.86 -2.26
N ALA A 157 6.71 -28.31 -3.27
CA ALA A 157 6.69 -29.69 -3.74
C ALA A 157 8.05 -30.15 -4.25
N GLN A 158 8.24 -31.47 -4.26
CA GLN A 158 9.43 -32.11 -4.84
C GLN A 158 9.05 -33.47 -5.44
N GLU A 159 9.64 -33.78 -6.59
CA GLU A 159 9.47 -35.04 -7.28
C GLU A 159 10.83 -35.48 -7.86
N TYR A 160 11.22 -36.71 -7.56
CA TYR A 160 12.49 -37.30 -7.97
C TYR A 160 12.19 -38.49 -8.89
N LYS A 161 12.43 -38.31 -10.19
CA LYS A 161 12.28 -39.36 -11.22
C LYS A 161 13.57 -39.43 -12.04
N GLU A 162 13.49 -39.41 -13.37
CA GLU A 162 14.65 -39.27 -14.26
C GLU A 162 15.34 -37.92 -14.06
N ASN A 163 14.54 -36.86 -13.88
CA ASN A 163 14.99 -35.52 -13.47
C ASN A 163 14.46 -35.18 -12.07
N VAL A 164 15.04 -34.16 -11.46
CA VAL A 164 14.54 -33.52 -10.25
C VAL A 164 13.55 -32.43 -10.65
N LYS A 165 12.33 -32.50 -10.14
CA LYS A 165 11.33 -31.45 -10.29
C LYS A 165 11.00 -30.85 -8.93
N LEU A 166 11.14 -29.54 -8.80
CA LEU A 166 10.88 -28.79 -7.58
C LEU A 166 9.87 -27.68 -7.84
N GLU A 167 9.08 -27.37 -6.82
CA GLU A 167 8.18 -26.22 -6.81
C GLU A 167 8.51 -25.34 -5.60
N PHE A 168 8.66 -24.04 -5.84
CA PHE A 168 8.93 -23.04 -4.81
C PHE A 168 7.92 -21.91 -4.89
N LYS A 169 7.54 -21.39 -3.73
CA LYS A 169 6.77 -20.15 -3.60
C LYS A 169 7.75 -19.00 -3.46
N ILE A 170 7.77 -18.11 -4.45
CA ILE A 170 8.77 -17.04 -4.58
C ILE A 170 8.07 -15.68 -4.69
N PRO A 171 8.59 -14.62 -4.04
CA PRO A 171 8.10 -13.27 -4.27
C PRO A 171 8.11 -12.94 -5.76
N THR A 172 6.98 -12.47 -6.31
CA THR A 172 6.83 -12.19 -7.75
C THR A 172 7.93 -11.24 -8.27
N SER A 173 8.38 -10.30 -7.42
CA SER A 173 9.47 -9.37 -7.72
C SER A 173 10.84 -10.03 -7.96
N LYS A 174 11.07 -11.24 -7.46
CA LYS A 174 12.33 -11.98 -7.62
C LYS A 174 12.31 -13.03 -8.71
N ILE A 175 11.15 -13.35 -9.29
CA ILE A 175 10.99 -14.49 -10.20
C ILE A 175 11.95 -14.40 -11.40
N GLU A 176 12.01 -13.25 -12.08
CA GLU A 176 12.85 -13.11 -13.27
C GLU A 176 14.36 -13.20 -12.94
N ALA A 177 14.77 -12.72 -11.76
CA ALA A 177 16.14 -12.87 -11.30
C ALA A 177 16.48 -14.36 -11.05
N TYR A 178 15.60 -15.09 -10.34
CA TYR A 178 15.82 -16.52 -10.13
C TYR A 178 15.79 -17.32 -11.42
N LYS A 179 14.92 -16.99 -12.38
CA LYS A 179 14.93 -17.62 -13.71
C LYS A 179 16.29 -17.45 -14.39
N ALA A 180 16.83 -16.23 -14.40
CA ALA A 180 18.14 -15.97 -15.00
C ALA A 180 19.27 -16.73 -14.29
N ASP A 181 19.28 -16.74 -12.96
CA ASP A 181 20.28 -17.46 -12.15
C ASP A 181 20.22 -18.98 -12.39
N LEU A 182 19.01 -19.56 -12.46
CA LEU A 182 18.81 -20.97 -12.74
C LEU A 182 19.24 -21.37 -14.15
N ILE A 183 18.94 -20.54 -15.15
CA ILE A 183 19.40 -20.75 -16.53
C ILE A 183 20.93 -20.75 -16.56
N ASN A 184 21.58 -19.76 -15.94
CA ASN A 184 23.04 -19.70 -15.89
C ASN A 184 23.65 -20.89 -15.15
N LEU A 185 23.10 -21.25 -13.98
CA LEU A 185 23.60 -22.33 -13.13
C LEU A 185 23.55 -23.69 -13.84
N THR A 186 22.50 -23.94 -14.62
CA THR A 186 22.28 -25.20 -15.33
C THR A 186 22.78 -25.19 -16.77
N ASN A 187 23.54 -24.18 -17.18
CA ASN A 187 23.97 -23.97 -18.57
C ASN A 187 22.79 -24.02 -19.58
N GLY A 188 21.62 -23.53 -19.17
CA GLY A 188 20.40 -23.47 -19.98
C GLY A 188 19.60 -24.78 -20.07
N THR A 189 19.98 -25.83 -19.32
CA THR A 189 19.30 -27.13 -19.39
C THR A 189 18.06 -27.25 -18.51
N VAL A 190 17.89 -26.34 -17.53
CA VAL A 190 16.67 -26.28 -16.69
C VAL A 190 15.43 -26.01 -17.53
N LYS A 191 14.34 -26.71 -17.22
CA LYS A 191 12.99 -26.37 -17.70
C LYS A 191 12.26 -25.60 -16.61
N ILE A 192 11.68 -24.46 -16.98
CA ILE A 192 10.89 -23.61 -16.08
C ILE A 192 9.46 -23.59 -16.61
N HIS A 193 8.49 -23.93 -15.75
CA HIS A 193 7.07 -24.03 -16.10
C HIS A 193 6.27 -22.84 -15.54
#